data_AF-K7MQC1-F1
#
_entry.id   AF-K7MQC1-F1
#
_cell.length_a   1.000
_cell.length_b   1.000
_cell.length_c   1.000
_cell.angle_alpha   90.00
_cell.angle_beta   90.00
_cell.angle_gamma   90.00
#
_symmetry.space_group_name_H-M   'P 1'
#
loop_
_entity.id
_entity.type
_entity.pdbx_description
1 polymer ?
#
loop_
_entity_poly.entity_id
_entity_poly.type
_entity_poly.pdbx_seq_one_letter_code
_entity_poly.pdbx_strand_id
1 'polypeptide(L)'
;MATFNNLCLMVVVSMVITALLVKTGHSYEDQSSEEAVPPMTDVEEHLVACIMKLQRPCDELYVFGTIFFGNKRISKDCCTNIHDMGKPCHDALTTYFIGLPKFEAKRTQILERSNQVWKQCNNTSAQLDHEVPNNNLASDAGYVPTDPPVSPSYENYLRDCAAKLHPHCGDQFYAGIFYGRGTISKDCCKNVVTDVGKTCYDNMTKYVLGSPQFKENEAQIMNRSNQIWNYCTLD
;
A
#
# COMPACT_ATOMS: atom_id res chain seq x y z
N MET A 1 -42.25 -34.78 -32.22
CA MET A 1 -41.12 -35.38 -31.50
C MET A 1 -39.87 -34.52 -31.74
N ALA A 2 -39.65 -33.48 -30.92
CA ALA A 2 -38.43 -32.63 -30.98
C ALA A 2 -38.19 -31.81 -29.69
N THR A 3 -39.10 -31.82 -28.72
CA THR A 3 -38.93 -31.08 -27.46
C THR A 3 -38.17 -31.84 -26.37
N PHE A 4 -37.99 -33.16 -26.52
CA PHE A 4 -37.42 -34.00 -25.47
C PHE A 4 -35.91 -33.81 -25.26
N ASN A 5 -35.18 -33.26 -26.25
CA ASN A 5 -33.72 -33.13 -26.16
C ASN A 5 -33.25 -31.90 -25.34
N ASN A 6 -34.04 -30.82 -25.31
CA ASN A 6 -33.69 -29.61 -24.55
C ASN A 6 -34.00 -29.74 -23.05
N LEU A 7 -35.08 -30.45 -22.70
CA LEU A 7 -35.47 -30.60 -21.29
C LEU A 7 -34.44 -31.42 -20.51
N CYS A 8 -33.84 -32.44 -21.13
CA CYS A 8 -32.85 -33.30 -20.48
C CYS A 8 -31.55 -32.53 -20.15
N LEU A 9 -31.09 -31.67 -21.07
CA LEU A 9 -29.92 -30.81 -20.87
C LEU A 9 -30.11 -29.83 -19.71
N MET A 10 -31.29 -29.21 -19.59
CA MET A 10 -31.57 -28.22 -18.55
C MET A 10 -31.62 -28.84 -17.14
N VAL A 11 -32.13 -30.07 -17.02
CA VAL A 11 -32.20 -30.79 -15.72
C VAL A 11 -30.80 -31.23 -15.25
N VAL A 12 -29.93 -31.66 -16.16
CA VAL A 12 -28.55 -32.04 -15.79
C VAL A 12 -27.76 -30.82 -15.33
N VAL A 13 -27.91 -29.67 -16.01
CA VAL A 13 -27.23 -28.42 -15.63
C VAL A 13 -27.70 -27.91 -14.26
N SER A 14 -29.00 -27.99 -13.96
CA SER A 14 -29.53 -27.50 -12.67
C SER A 14 -29.11 -28.36 -11.47
N MET A 15 -28.99 -29.69 -11.66
CA MET A 15 -28.48 -30.59 -10.61
C MET A 15 -27.00 -30.36 -10.28
N VAL A 16 -26.17 -30.05 -11.28
CA VAL A 16 -24.74 -29.75 -11.05
C VAL A 16 -24.57 -28.44 -10.27
N ILE A 17 -25.40 -27.42 -10.56
CA ILE A 17 -25.32 -26.12 -9.89
C ILE A 17 -25.75 -26.23 -8.42
N THR A 18 -26.86 -26.90 -8.12
CA THR A 18 -27.32 -27.05 -6.72
C THR A 18 -26.37 -27.89 -5.88
N ALA A 19 -25.77 -28.96 -6.43
CA ALA A 19 -24.80 -29.77 -5.70
C ALA A 19 -23.53 -29.00 -5.29
N LEU A 20 -23.08 -28.05 -6.12
CA LEU A 20 -21.92 -27.21 -5.82
C LEU A 20 -22.25 -26.13 -4.78
N LEU A 21 -23.42 -25.50 -4.88
CA LEU A 21 -23.81 -24.42 -3.96
C LEU A 21 -24.11 -24.93 -2.54
N VAL A 22 -24.63 -26.16 -2.40
CA VAL A 22 -24.96 -26.74 -1.09
C VAL A 22 -23.72 -27.06 -0.25
N LYS A 23 -22.55 -27.32 -0.86
CA LYS A 23 -21.40 -27.85 -0.12
C LYS A 23 -20.51 -26.83 0.58
N THR A 24 -20.64 -25.53 0.32
CA THR A 24 -19.71 -24.54 0.90
C THR A 24 -20.39 -23.32 1.53
N GLY A 25 -21.74 -23.26 1.53
CA GLY A 25 -22.50 -22.15 2.10
C GLY A 25 -22.62 -22.11 3.63
N HIS A 26 -21.89 -22.93 4.39
CA HIS A 26 -21.80 -22.73 5.85
C HIS A 26 -20.79 -21.63 6.15
N SER A 27 -21.34 -20.43 6.33
CA SER A 27 -20.73 -19.29 7.01
C SER A 27 -19.94 -19.76 8.23
N TYR A 28 -18.62 -19.77 8.09
CA TYR A 28 -17.66 -20.07 9.14
C TYR A 28 -17.51 -18.82 10.02
N GLU A 29 -18.34 -18.71 11.04
CA GLU A 29 -18.02 -17.90 12.22
C GLU A 29 -17.08 -18.74 13.08
N ASP A 30 -15.77 -18.50 13.04
CA ASP A 30 -14.94 -18.75 14.21
C ASP A 30 -13.65 -17.91 14.23
N GLN A 31 -13.54 -17.15 15.32
CA GLN A 31 -12.33 -16.76 16.06
C GLN A 31 -11.13 -16.23 15.25
N SER A 32 -11.12 -14.92 14.97
CA SER A 32 -9.86 -14.18 15.02
C SER A 32 -9.46 -14.02 16.49
N SER A 33 -8.57 -14.87 16.98
CA SER A 33 -7.80 -14.56 18.18
C SER A 33 -7.10 -13.22 17.94
N GLU A 34 -7.57 -12.19 18.62
CA GLU A 34 -6.96 -10.87 18.68
C GLU A 34 -5.59 -11.05 19.35
N GLU A 35 -4.58 -11.42 18.57
CA GLU A 35 -3.20 -11.43 19.02
C GLU A 35 -2.89 -10.02 19.54
N ALA A 36 -2.70 -9.92 20.85
CA ALA A 36 -2.37 -8.66 21.51
C ALA A 36 -1.11 -8.11 20.84
N VAL A 37 -1.26 -6.96 20.16
CA VAL A 37 -0.14 -6.28 19.51
C VAL A 37 0.95 -6.07 20.58
N PRO A 38 2.19 -6.55 20.36
CA PRO A 38 3.27 -6.36 21.32
C PRO A 38 3.43 -4.87 21.67
N PRO A 39 3.82 -4.53 22.91
CA PRO A 39 4.13 -3.16 23.26
C PRO A 39 5.25 -2.62 22.36
N MET A 40 5.09 -1.39 21.88
CA MET A 40 6.12 -0.71 21.09
C MET A 40 7.41 -0.58 21.91
N THR A 41 8.55 -0.76 21.25
CA THR A 41 9.86 -0.46 21.82
C THR A 41 10.03 1.05 22.00
N ASP A 42 10.92 1.48 22.91
CA ASP A 42 11.27 2.91 23.09
C ASP A 42 11.72 3.57 21.77
N VAL A 43 12.36 2.79 20.89
CA VAL A 43 12.77 3.23 19.55
C VAL A 43 11.56 3.48 18.67
N GLU A 44 10.61 2.55 18.63
CA GLU A 44 9.36 2.71 17.86
C GLU A 44 8.52 3.86 18.39
N GLU A 45 8.40 4.02 19.71
CA GLU A 45 7.70 5.15 20.32
C GLU A 45 8.34 6.50 19.93
N HIS A 46 9.68 6.59 19.97
CA HIS A 46 10.41 7.78 19.52
C HIS A 46 10.16 8.06 18.02
N LEU A 47 10.21 7.04 17.17
CA LEU A 47 9.97 7.19 15.73
C LEU A 47 8.51 7.60 15.44
N VAL A 48 7.54 7.05 16.16
CA VAL A 48 6.13 7.46 16.08
C VAL A 48 5.99 8.92 16.49
N ALA A 49 6.59 9.35 17.60
CA ALA A 49 6.57 10.75 18.02
C ALA A 49 7.19 11.68 16.95
N CYS A 50 8.22 11.23 16.25
CA CYS A 50 8.80 11.96 15.12
C CYS A 50 7.87 12.01 13.90
N ILE A 51 7.26 10.90 13.49
CA ILE A 51 6.33 10.84 12.35
C ILE A 51 5.10 11.70 12.62
N MET A 52 4.59 11.74 13.86
CA MET A 52 3.40 12.54 14.20
C MET A 52 3.61 14.05 14.02
N LYS A 53 4.86 14.53 13.94
CA LYS A 53 5.15 15.93 13.60
C LYS A 53 5.02 16.21 12.09
N LEU A 54 5.02 15.17 11.26
CA LEU A 54 4.63 15.26 9.85
C LEU A 54 3.11 15.24 9.75
N GLN A 55 2.48 16.41 9.71
CA GLN A 55 1.03 16.46 9.49
C GLN A 55 0.68 15.97 8.08
N ARG A 56 -0.42 15.22 7.92
CA ARG A 56 -0.92 14.82 6.59
C ARG A 56 -1.15 16.04 5.69
N PRO A 57 -0.87 15.93 4.38
CA PRO A 57 -0.36 14.76 3.65
C PRO A 57 1.18 14.69 3.59
N CYS A 58 1.89 15.46 4.42
CA CYS A 58 3.35 15.54 4.38
C CYS A 58 4.01 14.24 4.80
N ASP A 59 3.47 13.50 5.77
CA ASP A 59 3.96 12.18 6.18
C ASP A 59 4.10 11.19 5.01
N GLU A 60 3.04 11.02 4.22
CA GLU A 60 3.04 10.12 3.05
C GLU A 60 3.94 10.67 1.92
N LEU A 61 3.84 11.98 1.65
CA LEU A 61 4.62 12.65 0.61
C LEU A 61 6.12 12.66 0.90
N TYR A 62 6.50 12.86 2.15
CA TYR A 62 7.88 13.04 2.58
C TYR A 62 8.60 11.71 2.73
N VAL A 63 8.02 10.80 3.53
CA VAL A 63 8.59 9.48 3.80
C VAL A 63 8.65 8.73 2.47
N PHE A 64 7.50 8.37 1.90
CA PHE A 64 7.46 7.52 0.71
C PHE A 64 7.76 8.29 -0.58
N GLY A 65 7.06 9.39 -0.85
CA GLY A 65 7.17 10.09 -2.14
C GLY A 65 8.54 10.72 -2.42
N THR A 66 9.09 11.44 -1.45
CA THR A 66 10.28 12.29 -1.64
C THR A 66 11.57 11.57 -1.26
N ILE A 67 11.62 10.95 -0.07
CA ILE A 67 12.84 10.27 0.40
C ILE A 67 13.04 8.91 -0.29
N PHE A 68 12.04 8.02 -0.27
CA PHE A 68 12.21 6.66 -0.82
C PHE A 68 12.09 6.63 -2.34
N PHE A 69 11.03 7.20 -2.92
CA PHE A 69 10.79 7.13 -4.36
C PHE A 69 11.43 8.27 -5.16
N GLY A 70 11.66 9.46 -4.56
CA GLY A 70 12.34 10.58 -5.21
C GLY A 70 11.55 11.25 -6.36
N ASN A 71 10.26 10.96 -6.49
CA ASN A 71 9.44 11.40 -7.63
C ASN A 71 8.46 12.54 -7.28
N LYS A 72 8.47 13.02 -6.04
CA LYS A 72 7.63 14.12 -5.58
C LYS A 72 8.48 15.30 -5.15
N ARG A 73 8.00 16.51 -5.47
CA ARG A 73 8.58 17.76 -4.95
C ARG A 73 8.07 17.99 -3.54
N ILE A 74 8.97 18.40 -2.65
CA ILE A 74 8.60 18.84 -1.31
C ILE A 74 7.81 20.15 -1.41
N SER A 75 6.65 20.23 -0.73
CA SER A 75 5.88 21.49 -0.64
C SER A 75 6.45 22.39 0.45
N LYS A 76 6.13 23.70 0.40
CA LYS A 76 6.49 24.66 1.44
C LYS A 76 5.94 24.25 2.80
N ASP A 77 4.66 23.88 2.86
CA ASP A 77 4.01 23.43 4.09
C ASP A 77 4.68 22.16 4.64
N CYS A 78 5.09 21.25 3.76
CA CYS A 78 5.81 20.05 4.19
C CYS A 78 7.24 20.38 4.68
N CYS A 79 7.92 21.37 4.09
CA CYS A 79 9.18 21.88 4.63
C CYS A 79 9.02 22.51 6.02
N THR A 80 7.90 23.19 6.30
CA THR A 80 7.59 23.67 7.66
C THR A 80 7.50 22.49 8.64
N ASN A 81 6.79 21.43 8.30
CA ASN A 81 6.70 20.23 9.16
C ASN A 81 8.07 19.55 9.37
N ILE A 82 8.91 19.51 8.33
CA ILE A 82 10.28 18.97 8.43
C ILE A 82 11.16 19.84 9.34
N HIS A 83 11.05 21.16 9.21
CA HIS A 83 11.74 22.07 10.12
C HIS A 83 11.28 21.85 11.56
N ASP A 84 9.96 21.78 11.79
CA ASP A 84 9.35 21.66 13.13
C ASP A 84 9.60 20.29 13.78
N MET A 85 9.78 19.21 13.00
CA MET A 85 10.21 17.94 13.56
C MET A 85 11.63 18.00 14.15
N GLY A 86 12.48 18.83 13.56
CA GLY A 86 13.89 18.97 13.88
C GLY A 86 14.79 17.92 13.22
N LYS A 87 16.07 18.28 13.05
CA LYS A 87 17.10 17.41 12.44
C LYS A 87 17.22 16.03 13.10
N PRO A 88 17.15 15.90 14.44
CA PRO A 88 17.23 14.60 15.09
C PRO A 88 16.10 13.66 14.64
N CYS A 89 14.86 14.13 14.55
CA CYS A 89 13.74 13.32 14.08
C CYS A 89 13.88 12.96 12.60
N HIS A 90 14.25 13.94 11.76
CA HIS A 90 14.54 13.72 10.35
C HIS A 90 15.56 12.58 10.13
N ASP A 91 16.66 12.63 10.88
CA ASP A 91 17.75 11.65 10.79
C ASP A 91 17.37 10.31 11.38
N ALA A 92 16.65 10.28 12.51
CA ALA A 92 16.19 9.05 13.14
C ALA A 92 15.28 8.27 12.18
N LEU A 93 14.31 8.94 11.55
CA LEU A 93 13.43 8.31 10.56
C LEU A 93 14.21 7.80 9.36
N THR A 94 15.06 8.64 8.77
CA THR A 94 15.89 8.25 7.63
C THR A 94 16.76 7.03 7.97
N THR A 95 17.45 7.07 9.11
CA THR A 95 18.35 6.01 9.57
C THR A 95 17.62 4.71 9.82
N TYR A 96 16.46 4.76 10.48
CA TYR A 96 15.62 3.60 10.72
C TYR A 96 15.23 2.93 9.40
N PHE A 97 14.67 3.69 8.47
CA PHE A 97 14.19 3.11 7.22
C PHE A 97 15.33 2.59 6.34
N ILE A 98 16.45 3.30 6.18
CA ILE A 98 17.59 2.78 5.40
C ILE A 98 18.28 1.58 6.08
N GLY A 99 18.00 1.36 7.37
CA GLY A 99 18.39 0.18 8.13
C GLY A 99 17.54 -1.07 7.82
N LEU A 100 16.35 -0.90 7.24
CA LEU A 100 15.48 -2.03 6.89
C LEU A 100 16.07 -2.80 5.70
N PRO A 101 16.06 -4.15 5.70
CA PRO A 101 16.63 -4.96 4.61
C PRO A 101 16.13 -4.58 3.22
N LYS A 102 14.84 -4.22 3.09
CA LYS A 102 14.24 -3.79 1.81
C LYS A 102 14.84 -2.53 1.20
N PHE A 103 15.56 -1.72 1.97
CA PHE A 103 16.17 -0.47 1.53
C PHE A 103 17.70 -0.49 1.55
N GLU A 104 18.32 -1.59 1.99
CA GLU A 104 19.78 -1.69 2.17
C GLU A 104 20.55 -1.36 0.90
N ALA A 105 20.14 -1.92 -0.25
CA ALA A 105 20.76 -1.68 -1.55
C ALA A 105 20.69 -0.21 -2.01
N LYS A 106 19.72 0.56 -1.51
CA LYS A 106 19.53 1.99 -1.84
C LYS A 106 19.91 2.92 -0.70
N ARG A 107 20.52 2.41 0.38
CA ARG A 107 20.85 3.16 1.60
C ARG A 107 21.52 4.50 1.30
N THR A 108 22.60 4.49 0.52
CA THR A 108 23.37 5.70 0.19
C THR A 108 22.54 6.70 -0.61
N GLN A 109 21.80 6.23 -1.61
CA GLN A 109 20.97 7.08 -2.48
C GLN A 109 19.81 7.73 -1.69
N ILE A 110 19.20 6.98 -0.77
CA ILE A 110 18.12 7.47 0.09
C ILE A 110 18.67 8.48 1.10
N LEU A 111 19.82 8.19 1.72
CA LEU A 111 20.48 9.08 2.66
C LEU A 111 20.90 10.40 2.01
N GLU A 112 21.43 10.35 0.78
CA GLU A 112 21.78 11.55 0.03
C GLU A 112 20.55 12.41 -0.28
N ARG A 113 19.46 11.81 -0.78
CA ARG A 113 18.19 12.51 -1.04
C ARG A 113 17.60 13.13 0.23
N SER A 114 17.60 12.39 1.33
CA SER A 114 17.18 12.89 2.64
C SER A 114 17.97 14.14 3.04
N ASN A 115 19.32 14.10 2.92
CA ASN A 115 20.16 15.26 3.19
C ASN A 115 19.90 16.46 2.25
N GLN A 116 19.59 16.21 0.97
CA GLN A 116 19.23 17.25 0.01
C GLN A 116 17.91 17.92 0.40
N VAL A 117 16.88 17.16 0.79
CA VAL A 117 15.59 17.68 1.24
C VAL A 117 15.76 18.53 2.50
N TRP A 118 16.55 18.07 3.48
CA TRP A 118 16.84 18.87 4.68
C TRP A 118 17.47 20.22 4.34
N LYS A 119 18.50 20.21 3.47
CA LYS A 119 19.16 21.44 3.01
C LYS A 119 18.18 22.35 2.27
N GLN A 120 17.35 21.79 1.40
CA GLN A 120 16.33 22.54 0.67
C GLN A 120 15.37 23.23 1.65
N CYS A 121 14.79 22.49 2.60
CA CYS A 121 13.83 23.06 3.54
C CYS A 121 14.46 24.10 4.48
N ASN A 122 15.72 23.94 4.88
CA ASN A 122 16.42 24.96 5.68
C ASN A 122 16.74 26.23 4.88
N ASN A 123 17.13 26.09 3.61
CA ASN A 123 17.48 27.22 2.75
C ASN A 123 16.25 27.98 2.23
N THR A 124 15.08 27.34 2.20
CA THR A 124 13.81 27.91 1.70
C THR A 124 13.26 29.03 2.61
N SER A 125 13.90 29.34 3.73
CA SER A 125 13.65 30.59 4.46
C SER A 125 14.04 31.84 3.65
N ALA A 126 14.89 31.74 2.62
CA ALA A 126 15.42 32.91 1.90
C ALA A 126 15.03 33.03 0.42
N GLN A 127 14.67 31.96 -0.29
CA GLN A 127 14.40 32.01 -1.73
C GLN A 127 13.59 30.75 -2.11
N LEU A 128 12.59 30.85 -3.00
CA LEU A 128 12.29 29.89 -4.10
C LEU A 128 10.87 30.12 -4.65
N ASP A 129 10.73 31.13 -5.51
CA ASP A 129 9.74 31.18 -6.61
C ASP A 129 10.39 30.81 -7.96
N HIS A 130 11.45 29.98 -7.95
CA HIS A 130 12.13 29.58 -9.19
C HIS A 130 12.24 28.06 -9.34
N GLU A 131 11.69 27.57 -10.45
CA GLU A 131 11.81 26.18 -10.92
C GLU A 131 13.28 25.76 -10.99
N VAL A 132 13.66 24.74 -10.20
CA VAL A 132 14.95 24.08 -10.33
C VAL A 132 14.91 23.11 -11.51
N PRO A 133 15.86 23.18 -12.46
CA PRO A 133 15.91 22.29 -13.62
C PRO A 133 16.18 20.82 -13.25
N ASN A 134 15.48 19.94 -13.95
CA ASN A 134 15.60 18.48 -13.89
C ASN A 134 16.98 18.03 -14.37
N ASN A 135 17.94 17.87 -13.46
CA ASN A 135 19.19 17.19 -13.77
C ASN A 135 18.99 15.69 -13.62
N ASN A 136 18.93 15.02 -14.78
CA ASN A 136 18.93 13.57 -14.94
C ASN A 136 20.02 12.91 -14.06
N LEU A 137 19.62 12.30 -12.95
CA LEU A 137 20.53 11.43 -12.19
C LEU A 137 20.49 10.06 -12.86
N ALA A 138 21.60 9.76 -13.54
CA ALA A 138 21.80 8.60 -14.39
C ALA A 138 21.42 7.27 -13.70
N SER A 139 20.83 6.39 -14.50
CA SER A 139 20.70 4.97 -14.28
C SER A 139 22.06 4.36 -13.93
N ASP A 140 22.22 3.84 -12.71
CA ASP A 140 23.31 2.92 -12.41
C ASP A 140 22.75 1.51 -12.20
N ALA A 141 23.39 0.58 -12.90
CA ALA A 141 22.97 -0.78 -13.15
C ALA A 141 23.63 -1.71 -12.13
N GLY A 142 22.83 -2.56 -11.47
CA GLY A 142 23.37 -3.57 -10.56
C GLY A 142 22.31 -4.23 -9.69
N TYR A 143 21.20 -4.67 -10.29
CA TYR A 143 20.11 -5.36 -9.58
C TYR A 143 20.14 -6.86 -9.94
N VAL A 144 20.43 -7.72 -8.96
CA VAL A 144 20.09 -9.16 -9.01
C VAL A 144 19.37 -9.56 -7.72
N PRO A 145 18.05 -9.39 -7.64
CA PRO A 145 17.22 -10.10 -6.67
C PRO A 145 16.64 -11.39 -7.21
N THR A 146 16.38 -12.25 -6.24
CA THR A 146 16.05 -13.66 -6.39
C THR A 146 14.55 -13.93 -6.63
N ASP A 147 13.76 -12.91 -6.94
CA ASP A 147 12.39 -13.06 -7.46
C ASP A 147 12.22 -12.12 -8.66
N PRO A 148 11.38 -12.44 -9.66
CA PRO A 148 11.36 -11.73 -10.94
C PRO A 148 11.24 -10.22 -10.74
N PRO A 149 12.12 -9.39 -11.36
CA PRO A 149 12.04 -7.94 -11.24
C PRO A 149 10.67 -7.49 -11.70
N VAL A 150 9.92 -6.89 -10.78
CA VAL A 150 8.77 -6.08 -11.14
C VAL A 150 9.27 -5.00 -12.08
N SER A 151 8.80 -4.98 -13.32
CA SER A 151 9.29 -3.99 -14.29
C SER A 151 8.95 -2.57 -13.80
N PRO A 152 9.80 -1.56 -14.07
CA PRO A 152 9.49 -0.17 -13.70
C PRO A 152 8.11 0.28 -14.21
N SER A 153 7.63 -0.27 -15.33
CA SER A 153 6.28 -0.05 -15.82
C SER A 153 5.18 -0.60 -14.91
N TYR A 154 5.40 -1.75 -14.28
CA TYR A 154 4.42 -2.34 -13.34
C TYR A 154 4.41 -1.58 -12.01
N GLU A 155 5.56 -1.16 -11.48
CA GLU A 155 5.59 -0.29 -10.29
C GLU A 155 4.87 1.05 -10.55
N ASN A 156 5.08 1.64 -11.74
CA ASN A 156 4.36 2.84 -12.16
C ASN A 156 2.84 2.58 -12.26
N TYR A 157 2.44 1.46 -12.85
CA TYR A 157 1.04 1.06 -12.94
C TYR A 157 0.40 0.89 -11.55
N LEU A 158 1.07 0.21 -10.62
CA LEU A 158 0.58 0.04 -9.25
C LEU A 158 0.46 1.38 -8.52
N ARG A 159 1.38 2.30 -8.75
CA ARG A 159 1.30 3.66 -8.21
C ARG A 159 0.09 4.40 -8.75
N ASP A 160 -0.19 4.29 -10.05
CA ASP A 160 -1.35 4.91 -10.67
C ASP A 160 -2.66 4.28 -10.16
N CYS A 161 -2.64 2.98 -9.82
CA CYS A 161 -3.72 2.32 -9.09
C CYS A 161 -3.91 2.89 -7.68
N ALA A 162 -2.84 3.01 -6.91
CA ALA A 162 -2.88 3.52 -5.53
C ALA A 162 -3.35 4.98 -5.47
N ALA A 163 -2.95 5.80 -6.44
CA ALA A 163 -3.34 7.22 -6.51
C ALA A 163 -4.86 7.45 -6.70
N LYS A 164 -5.61 6.42 -7.09
CA LYS A 164 -7.08 6.46 -7.20
C LYS A 164 -7.79 6.16 -5.87
N LEU A 165 -7.07 5.60 -4.90
CA LEU A 165 -7.62 5.30 -3.58
C LEU A 165 -7.59 6.56 -2.72
N HIS A 166 -8.69 6.88 -2.04
CA HIS A 166 -8.69 7.95 -1.05
C HIS A 166 -7.71 7.62 0.11
N PRO A 167 -6.93 8.58 0.63
CA PRO A 167 -5.90 8.30 1.62
C PRO A 167 -6.39 7.54 2.86
N HIS A 168 -7.57 7.89 3.40
CA HIS A 168 -8.14 7.19 4.57
C HIS A 168 -8.68 5.79 4.26
N CYS A 169 -8.86 5.45 2.99
CA CYS A 169 -9.34 4.13 2.58
C CYS A 169 -8.22 3.09 2.52
N GLY A 170 -6.97 3.53 2.27
CA GLY A 170 -5.79 2.65 2.31
C GLY A 170 -5.69 1.85 3.59
N ASP A 171 -5.79 2.52 4.74
CA ASP A 171 -5.70 1.89 6.06
C ASP A 171 -6.82 0.87 6.31
N GLN A 172 -8.06 1.20 5.90
CA GLN A 172 -9.21 0.32 6.04
C GLN A 172 -9.02 -0.96 5.22
N PHE A 173 -8.65 -0.84 3.95
CA PHE A 173 -8.40 -2.00 3.10
C PHE A 173 -7.20 -2.80 3.56
N TYR A 174 -6.11 -2.15 3.98
CA TYR A 174 -4.92 -2.85 4.46
C TYR A 174 -5.21 -3.65 5.73
N ALA A 175 -5.83 -3.04 6.74
CA ALA A 175 -6.23 -3.74 7.97
C ALA A 175 -7.24 -4.87 7.68
N GLY A 176 -8.22 -4.60 6.83
CA GLY A 176 -9.26 -5.55 6.45
C GLY A 176 -8.67 -6.75 5.73
N ILE A 177 -7.92 -6.54 4.65
CA ILE A 177 -7.40 -7.60 3.77
C ILE A 177 -6.32 -8.43 4.48
N PHE A 178 -5.31 -7.79 5.07
CA PHE A 178 -4.11 -8.51 5.54
C PHE A 178 -4.24 -9.02 6.97
N TYR A 179 -5.05 -8.37 7.80
CA TYR A 179 -5.19 -8.73 9.23
C TYR A 179 -6.60 -9.13 9.62
N GLY A 180 -7.60 -8.98 8.74
CA GLY A 180 -8.97 -9.43 9.03
C GLY A 180 -9.68 -8.57 10.05
N ARG A 181 -9.26 -7.31 10.19
CA ARG A 181 -9.76 -6.40 11.22
C ARG A 181 -10.16 -5.06 10.63
N GLY A 182 -10.99 -4.34 11.38
CA GLY A 182 -11.51 -3.04 10.98
C GLY A 182 -12.74 -3.14 10.08
N THR A 183 -13.30 -1.98 9.77
CA THR A 183 -14.53 -1.85 8.98
C THR A 183 -14.23 -1.06 7.72
N ILE A 184 -14.70 -1.56 6.57
CA ILE A 184 -14.67 -0.80 5.32
C ILE A 184 -15.91 0.07 5.26
N SER A 185 -15.71 1.39 5.24
CA SER A 185 -16.80 2.35 5.13
C SER A 185 -17.44 2.34 3.73
N LYS A 186 -18.70 2.76 3.64
CA LYS A 186 -19.40 2.90 2.35
C LYS A 186 -18.68 3.84 1.37
N ASP A 187 -18.09 4.92 1.87
CA ASP A 187 -17.27 5.85 1.08
C ASP A 187 -16.07 5.13 0.47
N CYS A 188 -15.36 4.32 1.25
CA CYS A 188 -14.23 3.54 0.76
C CYS A 188 -14.65 2.41 -0.19
N CYS A 189 -15.79 1.76 0.04
CA CYS A 189 -16.34 0.80 -0.91
C CYS A 189 -16.69 1.46 -2.24
N LYS A 190 -17.33 2.63 -2.22
CA LYS A 190 -17.62 3.38 -3.45
C LYS A 190 -16.33 3.74 -4.18
N ASN A 191 -15.35 4.32 -3.50
CA ASN A 191 -14.08 4.73 -4.10
C ASN A 191 -13.32 3.55 -4.73
N VAL A 192 -13.24 2.40 -4.04
CA VAL A 192 -12.52 1.24 -4.61
C VAL A 192 -13.23 0.65 -5.83
N VAL A 193 -14.56 0.69 -5.85
CA VAL A 193 -15.35 0.16 -6.98
C VAL A 193 -15.34 1.11 -8.17
N THR A 194 -15.57 2.41 -7.94
CA THR A 194 -15.73 3.39 -9.02
C THR A 194 -14.41 3.91 -9.57
N ASP A 195 -13.42 4.17 -8.70
CA ASP A 195 -12.24 4.93 -9.07
C ASP A 195 -11.03 4.02 -9.26
N VAL A 196 -10.82 3.07 -8.33
CA VAL A 196 -9.71 2.11 -8.38
C VAL A 196 -9.99 1.00 -9.39
N GLY A 197 -11.12 0.30 -9.26
CA GLY A 197 -11.52 -0.81 -10.11
C GLY A 197 -10.84 -2.14 -9.76
N LYS A 198 -11.48 -3.25 -10.15
CA LYS A 198 -11.10 -4.62 -9.74
C LYS A 198 -9.66 -4.98 -10.07
N THR A 199 -9.22 -4.69 -11.29
CA THR A 199 -7.88 -5.04 -11.74
C THR A 199 -6.80 -4.34 -10.91
N CYS A 200 -6.97 -3.06 -10.61
CA CYS A 200 -6.05 -2.32 -9.75
C CYS A 200 -6.05 -2.86 -8.32
N TYR A 201 -7.25 -3.08 -7.76
CA TYR A 201 -7.42 -3.65 -6.43
C TYR A 201 -6.70 -5.01 -6.27
N ASP A 202 -6.87 -5.91 -7.24
CA ASP A 202 -6.22 -7.23 -7.22
C ASP A 202 -4.71 -7.16 -7.38
N ASN A 203 -4.23 -6.32 -8.30
CA ASN A 203 -2.80 -6.19 -8.55
C ASN A 203 -2.07 -5.54 -7.37
N MET A 204 -2.68 -4.55 -6.71
CA MET A 204 -2.13 -3.98 -5.47
C MET A 204 -2.11 -5.02 -4.34
N THR A 205 -3.19 -5.80 -4.18
CA THR A 205 -3.25 -6.86 -3.16
C THR A 205 -2.18 -7.93 -3.39
N LYS A 206 -2.07 -8.43 -4.62
CA LYS A 206 -1.05 -9.44 -5.00
C LYS A 206 0.36 -8.93 -4.83
N TYR A 207 0.60 -7.65 -5.10
CA TYR A 207 1.93 -7.04 -4.90
C TYR A 207 2.33 -7.08 -3.42
N VAL A 208 1.43 -6.70 -2.50
CA VAL A 208 1.71 -6.77 -1.06
C VAL A 208 1.87 -8.22 -0.59
N LEU A 209 1.07 -9.16 -1.12
CA LEU A 209 1.20 -10.60 -0.85
C LEU A 209 2.54 -11.21 -1.26
N GLY A 210 3.27 -10.59 -2.20
CA GLY A 210 4.63 -10.98 -2.53
C GLY A 210 5.63 -10.78 -1.38
N SER A 211 5.25 -10.07 -0.31
CA SER A 211 6.07 -9.93 0.89
C SER A 211 6.20 -11.26 1.65
N PRO A 212 7.40 -11.64 2.12
CA PRO A 212 7.61 -12.84 2.94
C PRO A 212 6.68 -12.91 4.17
N GLN A 213 6.28 -11.76 4.71
CA GLN A 213 5.38 -11.66 5.87
C GLN A 213 4.01 -12.33 5.65
N PHE A 214 3.51 -12.36 4.41
CA PHE A 214 2.16 -12.84 4.11
C PHE A 214 2.14 -14.19 3.40
N LYS A 215 3.32 -14.78 3.11
CA LYS A 215 3.47 -15.99 2.30
C LYS A 215 2.73 -17.20 2.88
N GLU A 216 2.74 -17.37 4.19
CA GLU A 216 2.06 -18.49 4.86
C GLU A 216 0.53 -18.38 4.82
N ASN A 217 0.00 -17.15 4.70
CA ASN A 217 -1.43 -16.85 4.75
C ASN A 217 -1.98 -16.35 3.40
N GLU A 218 -1.25 -16.54 2.30
CA GLU A 218 -1.57 -15.96 0.99
C GLU A 218 -3.00 -16.32 0.54
N ALA A 219 -3.38 -17.60 0.65
CA ALA A 219 -4.71 -18.06 0.27
C ALA A 219 -5.83 -17.46 1.13
N GLN A 220 -5.60 -17.34 2.44
CA GLN A 220 -6.58 -16.76 3.37
C GLN A 220 -6.77 -15.26 3.08
N ILE A 221 -5.68 -14.54 2.85
CA ILE A 221 -5.68 -13.11 2.53
C ILE A 221 -6.36 -12.86 1.18
N MET A 222 -6.07 -13.67 0.16
CA MET A 222 -6.75 -13.56 -1.14
C MET A 222 -8.25 -13.86 -1.05
N ASN A 223 -8.65 -14.86 -0.26
CA ASN A 223 -10.07 -15.13 -0.02
C ASN A 223 -10.76 -13.92 0.64
N ARG A 224 -10.13 -13.35 1.67
CA ARG A 224 -10.65 -12.17 2.38
C ARG A 224 -10.72 -10.94 1.47
N SER A 225 -9.71 -10.70 0.65
CA SER A 225 -9.71 -9.64 -0.36
C SER A 225 -10.90 -9.78 -1.32
N ASN A 226 -11.17 -10.99 -1.82
CA ASN A 226 -12.33 -11.22 -2.67
C ASN A 226 -13.66 -11.03 -1.93
N GLN A 227 -13.76 -11.43 -0.66
CA GLN A 227 -14.94 -11.18 0.17
C GLN A 227 -15.20 -9.67 0.35
N ILE A 228 -14.16 -8.89 0.63
CA ILE A 228 -14.26 -7.42 0.76
C ILE A 228 -14.67 -6.78 -0.56
N TRP A 229 -14.08 -7.21 -1.68
CA TRP A 229 -14.49 -6.72 -3.00
C TRP A 229 -15.99 -7.00 -3.25
N ASN A 230 -16.42 -8.24 -3.02
CA ASN A 230 -17.82 -8.62 -3.22
C ASN A 230 -18.76 -7.82 -2.32
N TYR A 231 -18.40 -7.63 -1.05
CA TYR A 231 -19.12 -6.75 -0.12
C TYR A 231 -19.30 -5.34 -0.69
N CYS A 232 -18.22 -4.73 -1.20
CA CYS A 232 -18.29 -3.38 -1.77
C CYS A 232 -19.03 -3.29 -3.11
N THR A 233 -19.18 -4.38 -3.86
CA THR A 233 -19.96 -4.38 -5.12
C THR A 233 -21.45 -4.67 -4.94
N LEU A 234 -21.86 -5.14 -3.76
CA LEU A 234 -23.27 -5.44 -3.44
C LEU A 234 -24.00 -4.28 -2.73
N ASP A 235 -23.25 -3.30 -2.21
CA ASP A 235 -23.77 -2.07 -1.55
C ASP A 235 -23.83 -0.89 -2.53
#